data_AF-A0A7L4RM83-F1
#
_entry.id   AF-A0A7L4RM83-F1
#
_cell.length_a   1.000
_cell.length_b   1.000
_cell.length_c   1.000
_cell.angle_alpha   90.00
_cell.angle_beta   90.00
_cell.angle_gamma   90.00
#
_symmetry.space_group_name_H-M   'P 1'
#
loop_
_entity.id
_entity.type
_entity.pdbx_description
1 polymer ?
#
loop_
_entity_poly.entity_id
_entity_poly.type
_entity_poly.pdbx_seq_one_letter_code
_entity_poly.pdbx_strand_id
1 'polypeptide(L)'
;MFEQYTPQSFCRDYAEMQGSTQLPMFMAVVKGLKPLMDDWVAVERYQDFKQICKKYHLYVTPNCIFRNVPQSIIEKAEGKEILTTTKSQAIPFDPVAKDSVVHLYISGSKEVIKEAPKFGWYTLIVDDAVVSNPLMDNLKYGLLLGYPKCCVRFFINDTQGINQVYEAYKNTHGEPSFYCNPFSNDFHYFLIHNYPCSFRCRETTKQAKELLKAIKEEEPEYAAKIEYHLKLPLLVFHIRDAIAFEGKISKGEIRYSDSYFLSFPNIGKTPYKKFLEGNRVRVTKDKILIFKNETLLHSLEKSREDDGFLLKFS
;
A
#
# COMPACT_ATOMS: atom_id res chain seq x y z
N MET A 1 11.80 -13.75 -2.72
CA MET A 1 10.89 -13.28 -3.80
C MET A 1 10.53 -11.80 -3.63
N PHE A 2 9.82 -11.38 -2.58
CA PHE A 2 9.56 -9.95 -2.32
C PHE A 2 10.73 -9.26 -1.60
N GLU A 3 11.95 -9.48 -2.07
CA GLU A 3 13.16 -8.91 -1.45
C GLU A 3 13.33 -7.44 -1.83
N GLN A 4 14.04 -6.70 -0.97
CA GLN A 4 14.44 -5.33 -1.24
C GLN A 4 15.20 -5.25 -2.57
N TYR A 5 14.75 -4.35 -3.43
CA TYR A 5 15.49 -3.96 -4.62
C TYR A 5 16.43 -2.79 -4.31
N THR A 6 17.67 -2.88 -4.78
CA THR A 6 18.63 -1.78 -4.76
C THR A 6 18.87 -1.33 -6.21
N PRO A 7 18.46 -0.10 -6.59
CA PRO A 7 18.69 0.43 -7.93
C PRO A 7 20.17 0.43 -8.31
N GLN A 8 20.43 0.22 -9.60
CA GLN A 8 21.80 0.27 -10.11
C GLN A 8 22.28 1.73 -10.23
N SER A 9 21.38 2.66 -10.54
CA SER A 9 21.71 4.04 -10.88
C SER A 9 20.72 5.08 -10.33
N PHE A 10 19.45 5.02 -10.71
CA PHE A 10 18.48 6.08 -10.49
C PHE A 10 17.81 5.93 -9.12
N CYS A 11 17.77 7.01 -8.33
CA CYS A 11 17.23 6.99 -6.96
C CYS A 11 17.90 5.96 -6.03
N ARG A 12 19.15 5.56 -6.32
CA ARG A 12 19.89 4.60 -5.51
C ARG A 12 20.15 5.09 -4.08
N ASP A 13 20.51 6.36 -3.93
CA ASP A 13 20.72 7.01 -2.63
C ASP A 13 19.45 7.01 -1.76
N TYR A 14 18.30 7.26 -2.37
CA TYR A 14 17.01 7.10 -1.69
C TYR A 14 16.82 5.65 -1.21
N ALA A 15 17.06 4.66 -2.07
CA ALA A 15 16.86 3.25 -1.74
C ALA A 15 17.87 2.71 -0.71
N GLU A 16 19.12 3.17 -0.74
CA GLU A 16 20.11 2.87 0.31
C GLU A 16 19.69 3.51 1.64
N MET A 17 19.00 4.65 1.58
CA MET A 17 18.51 5.32 2.78
C MET A 17 17.25 4.64 3.34
N GLN A 18 16.17 4.54 2.56
CA GLN A 18 14.84 4.10 3.01
C GLN A 18 14.50 2.64 2.72
N GLY A 19 15.35 1.94 1.97
CA GLY A 19 14.92 0.75 1.27
C GLY A 19 14.04 1.09 0.06
N SER A 20 13.42 0.07 -0.54
CA SER A 20 12.64 0.23 -1.78
C SER A 20 11.13 0.13 -1.62
N THR A 21 10.61 0.16 -0.39
CA THR A 21 9.16 0.08 -0.12
C THR A 21 8.37 1.30 -0.62
N GLN A 22 9.04 2.43 -0.88
CA GLN A 22 8.44 3.65 -1.42
C GLN A 22 9.12 4.14 -2.70
N LEU A 23 10.08 3.36 -3.22
CA LEU A 23 10.90 3.72 -4.37
C LEU A 23 10.08 4.03 -5.64
N PRO A 24 9.04 3.27 -6.03
CA PRO A 24 8.23 3.62 -7.20
C PRO A 24 7.56 5.01 -7.08
N MET A 25 7.09 5.39 -5.88
CA MET A 25 6.48 6.71 -5.66
C MET A 25 7.53 7.81 -5.67
N PHE A 26 8.69 7.57 -5.08
CA PHE A 26 9.80 8.52 -5.14
C PHE A 26 10.25 8.77 -6.58
N MET A 27 10.45 7.71 -7.38
CA MET A 27 10.73 7.83 -8.81
C MET A 27 9.62 8.59 -9.55
N ALA A 28 8.34 8.34 -9.22
CA ALA A 28 7.22 9.06 -9.83
C ALA A 28 7.26 10.57 -9.56
N VAL A 29 7.63 10.99 -8.34
CA VAL A 29 7.77 12.41 -7.98
C VAL A 29 8.99 13.04 -8.65
N VAL A 30 10.15 12.36 -8.65
CA VAL A 30 11.36 12.82 -9.36
C VAL A 30 11.10 13.02 -10.86
N LYS A 31 10.34 12.13 -11.49
CA LYS A 31 9.98 12.20 -12.91
C LYS A 31 8.80 13.14 -13.19
N GLY A 32 8.23 13.80 -12.17
CA GLY A 32 7.09 14.71 -12.31
C GLY A 32 5.76 14.04 -12.70
N LEU A 33 5.67 12.72 -12.58
CA LEU A 33 4.45 11.94 -12.87
C LEU A 33 3.46 11.98 -11.71
N LYS A 34 3.97 12.14 -10.49
CA LYS A 34 3.17 12.26 -9.26
C LYS A 34 3.45 13.63 -8.61
N PRO A 35 2.41 14.43 -8.31
CA PRO A 35 2.60 15.78 -7.76
C PRO A 35 3.10 15.79 -6.31
N LEU A 36 2.74 14.78 -5.53
CA LEU A 36 3.02 14.70 -4.10
C LEU A 36 3.12 13.23 -3.68
N MET A 37 4.03 12.93 -2.76
CA MET A 37 4.00 11.73 -1.94
C MET A 37 4.25 12.09 -0.47
N ASP A 38 3.89 11.18 0.42
CA ASP A 38 4.32 11.15 1.81
C ASP A 38 5.28 9.98 2.06
N ASP A 39 6.12 10.10 3.09
CA ASP A 39 7.08 9.08 3.50
C ASP A 39 7.40 9.20 5.01
N TRP A 40 8.06 8.18 5.56
CA TRP A 40 8.52 8.14 6.95
C TRP A 40 10.03 8.04 7.01
N VAL A 41 10.65 8.94 7.76
CA VAL A 41 12.10 8.98 7.91
C VAL A 41 12.44 8.98 9.38
N ALA A 42 13.43 8.18 9.79
CA ALA A 42 13.96 8.27 11.14
C ALA A 42 14.46 9.70 11.39
N VAL A 43 14.10 10.31 12.53
CA VAL A 43 14.36 11.74 12.77
C VAL A 43 15.84 12.08 12.62
N GLU A 44 16.73 11.21 13.08
CA GLU A 44 18.18 11.37 12.98
C GLU A 44 18.72 11.37 11.54
N ARG A 45 17.94 10.85 10.58
CA ARG A 45 18.28 10.79 9.14
C ARG A 45 17.62 11.87 8.31
N TYR A 46 16.81 12.73 8.93
CA TYR A 46 16.03 13.75 8.21
C TYR A 46 16.92 14.74 7.43
N GLN A 47 18.08 15.13 7.96
CA GLN A 47 18.97 16.05 7.25
C GLN A 47 19.60 15.41 6.00
N ASP A 48 20.02 14.15 6.09
CA ASP A 48 20.53 13.40 4.95
C ASP A 48 19.46 13.24 3.88
N PHE A 49 18.23 12.91 4.30
CA PHE A 49 17.10 12.83 3.39
C PHE A 49 16.81 14.13 2.65
N LYS A 50 16.93 15.26 3.35
CA LYS A 50 16.77 16.59 2.76
C LYS A 50 17.84 16.86 1.69
N GLN A 51 19.07 16.37 1.87
CA GLN A 51 20.10 16.47 0.83
C GLN A 51 19.77 15.59 -0.39
N ILE A 52 19.25 14.39 -0.18
CA ILE A 52 18.75 13.51 -1.26
C ILE A 52 17.65 14.24 -2.04
N CYS A 53 16.63 14.77 -1.36
CA CYS A 53 15.56 15.54 -2.02
C CYS A 53 16.11 16.72 -2.84
N LYS A 54 17.07 17.46 -2.28
CA LYS A 54 17.71 18.59 -2.96
C LYS A 54 18.44 18.17 -4.25
N LYS A 55 19.14 17.02 -4.24
CA LYS A 55 19.82 16.46 -5.42
C LYS A 55 18.85 16.20 -6.57
N TYR A 56 17.61 15.80 -6.28
CA TYR A 56 16.56 15.57 -7.26
C TYR A 56 15.64 16.78 -7.49
N HIS A 57 16.04 17.97 -7.03
CA HIS A 57 15.24 19.20 -7.15
C HIS A 57 13.84 19.12 -6.50
N LEU A 58 13.70 18.34 -5.44
CA LEU A 58 12.46 18.17 -4.69
C LEU A 58 12.42 19.04 -3.44
N TYR A 59 11.21 19.50 -3.11
CA TYR A 59 10.88 20.12 -1.84
C TYR A 59 10.44 19.04 -0.86
N VAL A 60 10.86 19.19 0.40
CA VAL A 60 10.46 18.33 1.52
C VAL A 60 9.98 19.20 2.68
N THR A 61 8.91 18.77 3.35
CA THR A 61 8.40 19.46 4.55
C THR A 61 7.99 18.42 5.60
N PRO A 62 8.52 18.51 6.83
CA PRO A 62 8.13 17.61 7.90
C PRO A 62 6.71 17.96 8.34
N ASN A 63 5.92 16.92 8.67
CA ASN A 63 4.56 17.10 9.18
C ASN A 63 4.56 16.99 10.70
N CYS A 64 4.76 15.77 11.20
CA CYS A 64 4.76 15.45 12.62
C CYS A 64 5.59 14.20 12.86
N ILE A 65 5.96 13.99 14.12
CA ILE A 65 6.60 12.76 14.57
C ILE A 65 5.52 11.78 15.00
N PHE A 66 5.64 10.53 14.55
CA PHE A 66 4.80 9.43 14.97
C PHE A 66 5.51 8.66 16.07
N ARG A 67 4.82 8.51 17.20
CA ARG A 67 5.25 7.59 18.26
C ARG A 67 4.21 6.50 18.45
N ASN A 68 4.68 5.27 18.50
CA ASN A 68 3.86 4.15 18.94
C ASN A 68 3.43 4.42 20.38
N VAL A 69 2.13 4.43 20.62
CA VAL A 69 1.58 4.66 21.95
C VAL A 69 1.38 3.32 22.66
N PRO A 70 1.78 3.21 23.94
CA PRO A 70 1.38 2.08 24.78
C PRO A 70 -0.14 1.91 24.79
N GLN A 71 -0.59 0.66 24.90
CA GLN A 71 -2.01 0.31 24.97
C GLN A 71 -2.75 1.07 26.10
N SER A 72 -2.06 1.35 27.21
CA SER A 72 -2.60 2.12 28.33
C SER A 72 -2.92 3.60 28.00
N ILE A 73 -2.25 4.20 27.01
CA ILE A 73 -2.56 5.54 26.53
C ILE A 73 -3.80 5.47 25.62
N ILE A 74 -3.82 4.51 24.70
CA ILE A 74 -4.95 4.29 23.78
C ILE A 74 -6.26 4.06 24.56
N GLU A 75 -6.20 3.29 25.66
CA GLU A 75 -7.37 3.02 26.49
C GLU A 75 -7.94 4.24 27.20
N LYS A 76 -7.11 5.27 27.41
CA LYS A 76 -7.50 6.53 28.02
C LYS A 76 -7.90 7.59 27.00
N ALA A 77 -7.56 7.40 25.72
CA ALA A 77 -7.84 8.38 24.69
C ALA A 77 -9.35 8.52 24.44
N GLU A 78 -9.83 9.76 24.38
CA GLU A 78 -11.20 10.08 23.98
C GLU A 78 -11.40 9.74 22.49
N GLY A 79 -12.46 9.03 22.13
CA GLY A 79 -12.71 8.59 20.76
C GLY A 79 -11.88 7.37 20.31
N LYS A 80 -11.30 6.60 21.22
CA LYS A 80 -10.50 5.40 20.89
C LYS A 80 -11.20 4.38 19.99
N GLU A 81 -12.53 4.35 19.98
CA GLU A 81 -13.37 3.48 19.16
C GLU A 81 -13.30 3.80 17.66
N ILE A 82 -12.90 5.02 17.28
CA ILE A 82 -12.71 5.41 15.88
C ILE A 82 -11.26 5.24 15.40
N LEU A 83 -10.34 4.82 16.29
CA LEU A 83 -8.98 4.46 15.87
C LEU A 83 -9.02 3.26 14.93
N THR A 84 -8.28 3.38 13.83
CA THR A 84 -8.17 2.32 12.82
C THR A 84 -6.91 1.49 13.09
N THR A 85 -6.18 1.12 12.03
CA THR A 85 -4.94 0.34 12.15
C THR A 85 -3.79 1.15 12.69
N THR A 86 -3.79 2.47 12.50
CA THR A 86 -2.75 3.36 13.01
C THR A 86 -3.08 3.75 14.46
N LYS A 87 -2.27 3.25 15.39
CA LYS A 87 -2.33 3.55 16.82
C LYS A 87 -1.09 4.37 17.21
N SER A 88 -1.09 5.64 16.82
CA SER A 88 0.06 6.52 16.98
C SER A 88 -0.34 7.87 17.56
N GLN A 89 0.53 8.41 18.40
CA GLN A 89 0.47 9.80 18.84
C GLN A 89 1.25 10.66 17.86
N ALA A 90 0.65 11.79 17.49
CA ALA A 90 1.32 12.82 16.72
C ALA A 90 1.88 13.88 17.65
N ILE A 91 3.16 14.20 17.50
CA ILE A 91 3.77 15.35 18.18
C ILE A 91 4.40 16.30 17.15
N PRO A 92 4.53 17.60 17.47
CA PRO A 92 5.24 18.54 16.61
C PRO A 92 6.63 18.02 16.24
N PHE A 93 7.07 18.32 15.02
CA PHE A 93 8.40 17.92 14.58
C PHE A 93 9.48 18.56 15.46
N ASP A 94 10.32 17.71 16.03
CA ASP A 94 11.51 18.08 16.80
C ASP A 94 12.73 17.37 16.19
N PRO A 95 13.70 18.11 15.61
CA PRO A 95 14.87 17.51 14.98
C PRO A 95 15.82 16.81 15.96
N VAL A 96 15.65 16.96 17.27
CA VAL A 96 16.44 16.25 18.29
C VAL A 96 15.71 15.08 18.93
N ALA A 97 14.48 14.77 18.50
CA ALA A 97 13.75 13.62 18.98
C ALA A 97 14.47 12.31 18.61
N LYS A 98 14.74 11.48 19.63
CA LYS A 98 15.37 10.16 19.45
C LYS A 98 14.32 9.08 19.25
N ASP A 99 14.72 7.98 18.63
CA ASP A 99 13.93 6.75 18.48
C ASP A 99 12.52 7.01 17.94
N SER A 100 12.45 7.92 16.96
CA SER A 100 11.20 8.49 16.45
C SER A 100 11.26 8.55 14.93
N VAL A 101 10.10 8.44 14.28
CA VAL A 101 9.97 8.63 12.82
C VAL A 101 9.19 9.90 12.54
N VAL A 102 9.70 10.73 11.63
CA VAL A 102 9.00 11.90 11.09
C VAL A 102 8.24 11.49 9.84
N HIS A 103 6.94 11.75 9.83
CA HIS A 103 6.14 11.75 8.62
C HIS A 103 6.43 13.05 7.86
N LEU A 104 6.69 12.97 6.58
CA LEU A 104 7.01 14.12 5.74
C LEU A 104 6.29 14.07 4.39
N TYR A 105 6.25 15.22 3.74
CA TYR A 105 5.73 15.39 2.39
C TYR A 105 6.87 15.68 1.42
N ILE A 106 6.75 15.23 0.17
CA ILE A 106 7.75 15.40 -0.89
C ILE A 106 7.05 15.82 -2.18
N SER A 107 7.54 16.88 -2.83
CA SER A 107 6.97 17.36 -4.10
C SER A 107 7.99 18.10 -4.95
N GLY A 108 7.83 18.06 -6.28
CA GLY A 108 8.52 18.97 -7.19
C GLY A 108 7.95 20.40 -7.22
N SER A 109 6.79 20.64 -6.59
CA SER A 109 6.12 21.95 -6.56
C SER A 109 6.16 22.58 -5.16
N LYS A 110 6.54 23.86 -5.11
CA LYS A 110 6.57 24.67 -3.89
C LYS A 110 5.17 25.01 -3.39
N GLU A 111 4.19 25.06 -4.28
CA GLU A 111 2.79 25.32 -3.98
C GLU A 111 2.16 24.08 -3.34
N VAL A 112 2.36 22.91 -3.96
CA VAL A 112 1.82 21.63 -3.47
C VAL A 112 2.37 21.28 -2.08
N ILE A 113 3.68 21.47 -1.85
CA ILE A 113 4.29 21.14 -0.55
C ILE A 113 3.79 22.01 0.60
N LYS A 114 3.39 23.26 0.32
CA LYS A 114 2.79 24.17 1.32
C LYS A 114 1.33 23.82 1.63
N GLU A 115 0.66 23.19 0.67
CA GLU A 115 -0.75 22.88 0.77
C GLU A 115 -0.98 21.52 1.48
N ALA A 116 -0.13 20.53 1.21
CA ALA A 116 -0.27 19.16 1.71
C ALA A 116 -0.50 19.04 3.24
N PRO A 117 0.23 19.76 4.12
CA PRO A 117 0.06 19.63 5.57
C PRO A 117 -1.33 20.04 6.09
N LYS A 118 -2.13 20.75 5.30
CA LYS A 118 -3.45 21.25 5.71
C LYS A 118 -4.53 20.18 5.70
N PHE A 119 -4.31 19.05 5.02
CA PHE A 119 -5.36 18.08 4.71
C PHE A 119 -5.02 16.65 5.14
N GLY A 120 -4.11 16.45 6.11
CA GLY A 120 -3.57 15.13 6.47
C GLY A 120 -4.59 13.98 6.52
N TRP A 121 -4.13 12.73 6.47
CA TRP A 121 -5.04 11.57 6.30
C TRP A 121 -5.15 10.63 7.49
N TYR A 122 -4.27 10.74 8.48
CA TYR A 122 -4.28 9.82 9.61
C TYR A 122 -5.25 10.27 10.70
N THR A 123 -5.99 9.29 11.24
CA THR A 123 -6.60 9.42 12.55
C THR A 123 -5.50 9.26 13.59
N LEU A 124 -5.28 10.28 14.41
CA LEU A 124 -4.14 10.37 15.33
C LEU A 124 -4.61 10.72 16.73
N ILE A 125 -3.84 10.32 17.74
CA ILE A 125 -4.04 10.82 19.11
C ILE A 125 -3.28 12.14 19.24
N VAL A 126 -3.99 13.21 19.59
CA VAL A 126 -3.48 14.55 19.87
C VAL A 126 -4.05 14.99 21.21
N ASP A 127 -3.19 15.32 22.17
CA ASP A 127 -3.59 15.75 23.53
C ASP A 127 -4.68 14.86 24.17
N ASP A 128 -4.46 13.55 24.13
CA ASP A 128 -5.35 12.50 24.64
C ASP A 128 -6.71 12.34 23.92
N ALA A 129 -6.94 13.05 22.80
CA ALA A 129 -8.12 12.88 21.96
C ALA A 129 -7.77 12.27 20.60
N VAL A 130 -8.64 11.39 20.09
CA VAL A 130 -8.53 10.85 18.74
C VAL A 130 -9.12 11.86 17.76
N VAL A 131 -8.26 12.39 16.89
CA VAL A 131 -8.63 13.37 15.87
C VAL A 131 -8.65 12.68 14.50
N SER A 132 -9.80 12.73 13.83
CA SER A 132 -9.94 12.32 12.44
C SER A 132 -10.14 13.53 11.54
N ASN A 133 -9.59 13.49 10.33
CA ASN A 133 -9.77 14.56 9.36
C ASN A 133 -11.18 14.52 8.77
N PRO A 134 -11.81 15.70 8.53
CA PRO A 134 -13.05 15.78 7.79
C PRO A 134 -12.96 15.06 6.44
N LEU A 135 -14.07 14.48 5.99
CA LEU A 135 -14.13 13.74 4.72
C LEU A 135 -13.67 14.59 3.52
N MET A 136 -13.97 15.89 3.55
CA MET A 136 -13.54 16.84 2.53
C MET A 136 -12.03 17.03 2.46
N ASP A 137 -11.32 16.84 3.57
CA ASP A 137 -9.87 16.95 3.60
C ASP A 137 -9.23 15.69 3.04
N ASN A 138 -9.78 14.50 3.33
CA ASN A 138 -9.39 13.26 2.65
C ASN A 138 -9.56 13.35 1.12
N LEU A 139 -10.64 14.01 0.66
CA LEU A 139 -10.86 14.29 -0.76
C LEU A 139 -9.74 15.16 -1.34
N LYS A 140 -9.48 16.30 -0.71
CA LYS A 140 -8.47 17.24 -1.19
C LYS A 140 -7.09 16.60 -1.16
N TYR A 141 -6.77 15.84 -0.13
CA TYR A 141 -5.49 15.15 0.01
C TYR A 141 -5.30 14.08 -1.06
N GLY A 142 -6.30 13.23 -1.31
CA GLY A 142 -6.24 12.24 -2.38
C GLY A 142 -6.02 12.89 -3.77
N LEU A 143 -6.66 14.03 -4.02
CA LEU A 143 -6.43 14.79 -5.26
C LEU A 143 -5.03 15.44 -5.31
N LEU A 144 -4.54 15.97 -4.18
CA LEU A 144 -3.18 16.52 -4.08
C LEU A 144 -2.09 15.48 -4.29
N LEU A 145 -2.33 14.22 -3.87
CA LEU A 145 -1.47 13.08 -4.18
C LEU A 145 -1.49 12.69 -5.66
N GLY A 146 -2.38 13.28 -6.46
CA GLY A 146 -2.53 12.99 -7.88
C GLY A 146 -3.35 11.72 -8.16
N TYR A 147 -4.13 11.23 -7.20
CA TYR A 147 -4.98 10.06 -7.43
C TYR A 147 -6.12 10.38 -8.39
N PRO A 148 -6.58 9.40 -9.20
CA PRO A 148 -7.70 9.63 -10.10
C PRO A 148 -8.96 10.03 -9.35
N LYS A 149 -9.68 11.05 -9.87
CA LYS A 149 -10.92 11.56 -9.27
C LYS A 149 -11.97 10.47 -9.02
N CYS A 150 -12.09 9.50 -9.94
CA CYS A 150 -12.99 8.36 -9.77
C CYS A 150 -12.61 7.47 -8.59
N CYS A 151 -11.31 7.24 -8.37
CA CYS A 151 -10.79 6.43 -7.28
C CYS A 151 -10.94 7.14 -5.94
N VAL A 152 -10.69 8.46 -5.89
CA VAL A 152 -10.89 9.28 -4.69
C VAL A 152 -12.37 9.29 -4.28
N ARG A 153 -13.28 9.49 -5.24
CA ARG A 153 -14.73 9.42 -4.99
C ARG A 153 -15.17 8.04 -4.50
N PHE A 154 -14.66 6.98 -5.12
CA PHE A 154 -14.93 5.61 -4.70
C PHE A 154 -14.47 5.37 -3.26
N PHE A 155 -13.25 5.78 -2.91
CA PHE A 155 -12.70 5.64 -1.56
C PHE A 155 -13.54 6.38 -0.49
N ILE A 156 -14.04 7.57 -0.83
CA ILE A 156 -14.79 8.43 0.08
C ILE A 156 -16.23 7.98 0.29
N ASN A 157 -16.84 7.43 -0.75
CA ASN A 157 -18.23 6.96 -0.69
C ASN A 157 -18.33 5.59 0.00
N ASP A 158 -17.23 4.86 0.10
CA ASP A 158 -17.22 3.55 0.73
C ASP A 158 -17.11 3.70 2.26
N THR A 159 -18.24 3.50 2.93
CA THR A 159 -18.40 3.69 4.37
C THR A 159 -17.60 2.67 5.19
N GLN A 160 -17.29 3.04 6.43
CA GLN A 160 -16.60 2.19 7.41
C GLN A 160 -17.21 0.78 7.47
N GLY A 161 -16.37 -0.25 7.31
CA GLY A 161 -16.75 -1.66 7.47
C GLY A 161 -16.88 -2.47 6.18
N ILE A 162 -16.79 -1.84 5.01
CA ILE A 162 -16.84 -2.52 3.71
C ILE A 162 -15.41 -2.82 3.22
N ASN A 163 -15.27 -3.99 2.59
CA ASN A 163 -14.01 -4.41 1.99
C ASN A 163 -13.83 -3.76 0.61
N GLN A 164 -13.18 -2.59 0.61
CA GLN A 164 -13.02 -1.75 -0.59
C GLN A 164 -12.43 -2.49 -1.80
N VAL A 165 -11.53 -3.46 -1.57
CA VAL A 165 -10.96 -4.26 -2.66
C VAL A 165 -11.94 -5.26 -3.25
N TYR A 166 -12.89 -5.75 -2.45
CA TYR A 166 -13.98 -6.59 -2.92
C TYR A 166 -15.04 -5.76 -3.67
N GLU A 167 -15.30 -4.52 -3.25
CA GLU A 167 -16.14 -3.60 -4.03
C GLU A 167 -15.51 -3.25 -5.37
N ALA A 168 -14.19 -2.99 -5.40
CA ALA A 168 -13.45 -2.80 -6.64
C ALA A 168 -13.50 -4.06 -7.54
N TYR A 169 -13.47 -5.26 -6.94
CA TYR A 169 -13.66 -6.51 -7.65
C TYR A 169 -15.05 -6.60 -8.31
N LYS A 170 -16.13 -6.32 -7.57
CA LYS A 170 -17.50 -6.29 -8.12
C LYS A 170 -17.67 -5.26 -9.24
N ASN A 171 -17.00 -4.11 -9.12
CA ASN A 171 -16.98 -3.07 -10.15
C ASN A 171 -16.09 -3.41 -11.36
N THR A 172 -15.39 -4.54 -11.34
CA THR A 172 -14.51 -4.97 -12.43
C THR A 172 -15.27 -5.83 -13.43
N HIS A 173 -15.56 -5.26 -14.60
CA HIS A 173 -16.09 -6.02 -15.73
C HIS A 173 -14.95 -6.46 -16.64
N GLY A 174 -14.70 -7.76 -16.77
CA GLY A 174 -13.62 -8.33 -17.61
C GLY A 174 -12.35 -8.66 -16.82
N GLU A 175 -11.23 -8.87 -17.52
CA GLU A 175 -9.97 -9.29 -16.89
C GLU A 175 -9.30 -8.12 -16.13
N PRO A 176 -9.01 -8.29 -14.81
CA PRO A 176 -8.24 -7.32 -14.02
C PRO A 176 -6.88 -7.00 -14.66
N SER A 177 -6.47 -5.73 -14.65
CA SER A 177 -5.17 -5.30 -15.17
C SER A 177 -4.15 -5.17 -14.05
N PHE A 178 -2.95 -5.72 -14.23
CA PHE A 178 -1.89 -5.65 -13.19
C PHE A 178 -1.48 -4.21 -12.84
N TYR A 179 -1.72 -3.26 -13.76
CA TYR A 179 -1.56 -1.82 -13.52
C TYR A 179 -2.49 -1.26 -12.42
N CYS A 180 -3.56 -1.98 -12.09
CA CYS A 180 -4.49 -1.65 -11.04
C CYS A 180 -4.36 -2.56 -9.80
N ASN A 181 -3.25 -3.30 -9.65
CA ASN A 181 -3.04 -4.17 -8.48
C ASN A 181 -2.52 -3.35 -7.28
N PRO A 182 -3.28 -3.17 -6.19
CA PRO A 182 -2.88 -2.36 -5.04
C PRO A 182 -2.23 -3.18 -3.91
N PHE A 183 -2.18 -4.53 -4.01
CA PHE A 183 -1.89 -5.42 -2.88
C PHE A 183 -0.43 -5.44 -2.45
N SER A 184 0.46 -4.85 -3.23
CA SER A 184 1.89 -4.75 -2.95
C SER A 184 2.35 -3.33 -2.64
N ASN A 185 1.44 -2.38 -2.37
CA ASN A 185 1.76 -0.97 -2.09
C ASN A 185 2.61 -0.78 -0.82
N ASP A 186 2.57 -1.73 0.12
CA ASP A 186 3.41 -1.76 1.32
C ASP A 186 4.73 -2.56 1.10
N PHE A 187 5.03 -2.96 -0.13
CA PHE A 187 6.20 -3.78 -0.51
C PHE A 187 7.08 -3.09 -1.57
N HIS A 188 8.15 -3.75 -2.01
CA HIS A 188 9.12 -3.19 -2.95
C HIS A 188 8.64 -3.14 -4.41
N TYR A 189 7.53 -3.78 -4.78
CA TYR A 189 7.13 -4.00 -6.17
C TYR A 189 5.69 -3.59 -6.42
N PHE A 190 5.45 -2.32 -6.76
CA PHE A 190 4.11 -1.79 -7.04
C PHE A 190 4.16 -0.60 -8.02
N LEU A 191 2.98 -0.19 -8.50
CA LEU A 191 2.82 0.96 -9.40
C LEU A 191 1.84 2.01 -8.89
N ILE A 192 1.01 1.67 -7.89
CA ILE A 192 -0.06 2.53 -7.39
C ILE A 192 -0.11 2.52 -5.87
N HIS A 193 -0.49 3.65 -5.29
CA HIS A 193 -0.78 3.80 -3.86
C HIS A 193 -2.27 4.03 -3.57
N ASN A 194 -3.06 4.33 -4.59
CA ASN A 194 -4.51 4.50 -4.44
C ASN A 194 -5.26 3.18 -4.55
N TYR A 195 -6.43 3.13 -3.94
CA TYR A 195 -7.40 2.07 -4.21
C TYR A 195 -8.15 2.37 -5.50
N PRO A 196 -8.04 1.51 -6.52
CA PRO A 196 -8.72 1.76 -7.77
C PRO A 196 -10.22 1.50 -7.62
N CYS A 197 -11.07 2.31 -8.27
CA CYS A 197 -12.52 2.10 -8.25
C CYS A 197 -12.97 0.81 -8.97
N SER A 198 -12.09 0.23 -9.78
CA SER A 198 -12.15 -1.13 -10.31
C SER A 198 -10.74 -1.58 -10.73
N PHE A 199 -10.49 -2.88 -10.81
CA PHE A 199 -9.22 -3.41 -11.32
C PHE A 199 -9.01 -3.24 -12.83
N ARG A 200 -9.88 -2.47 -13.50
CA ARG A 200 -9.72 -2.00 -14.88
C ARG A 200 -9.88 -0.48 -14.99
N CYS A 201 -9.66 0.24 -13.89
CA CYS A 201 -9.75 1.70 -13.88
C CYS A 201 -8.81 2.30 -14.95
N ARG A 202 -9.39 3.01 -15.93
CA ARG A 202 -8.66 3.60 -17.06
C ARG A 202 -7.61 4.60 -16.61
N GLU A 203 -7.98 5.50 -15.70
CA GLU A 203 -7.09 6.56 -15.22
C GLU A 203 -5.92 5.99 -14.40
N THR A 204 -6.19 5.04 -13.50
CA THR A 204 -5.15 4.31 -12.77
C THR A 204 -4.21 3.59 -13.72
N THR A 205 -4.77 2.88 -14.72
CA THR A 205 -3.98 2.16 -15.72
C THR A 205 -3.07 3.10 -16.51
N LYS A 206 -3.56 4.28 -16.87
CA LYS A 206 -2.76 5.30 -17.57
C LYS A 206 -1.58 5.72 -16.71
N GLN A 207 -1.82 6.13 -15.46
CA GLN A 207 -0.77 6.57 -14.53
C GLN A 207 0.27 5.46 -14.28
N ALA A 208 -0.17 4.24 -14.02
CA ALA A 208 0.70 3.11 -13.78
C ALA A 208 1.53 2.71 -15.01
N LYS A 209 0.98 2.85 -16.23
CA LYS A 209 1.74 2.65 -17.48
C LYS A 209 2.82 3.71 -17.68
N GLU A 210 2.49 4.97 -17.42
CA GLU A 210 3.45 6.08 -17.50
C GLU A 210 4.59 5.87 -16.49
N LEU A 211 4.26 5.49 -15.25
CA LEU A 211 5.26 5.17 -14.23
C LEU A 211 6.12 3.96 -14.61
N LEU A 212 5.53 2.84 -14.99
CA LEU A 212 6.29 1.65 -15.38
C LEU A 212 7.23 1.94 -16.56
N LYS A 213 6.77 2.74 -17.53
CA LYS A 213 7.61 3.18 -18.65
C LYS A 213 8.82 3.97 -18.14
N ALA A 214 8.60 4.97 -17.28
CA ALA A 214 9.68 5.77 -16.71
C ALA A 214 10.64 4.92 -15.86
N ILE A 215 10.14 3.97 -15.07
CA ILE A 215 10.98 3.04 -14.31
C ILE A 215 11.80 2.17 -15.27
N LYS A 216 11.21 1.67 -16.35
CA LYS A 216 11.89 0.81 -17.32
C LYS A 216 13.02 1.52 -18.08
N GLU A 217 12.87 2.82 -18.31
CA GLU A 217 13.91 3.66 -18.93
C GLU A 217 15.14 3.82 -18.04
N GLU A 218 14.96 3.88 -16.72
CA GLU A 218 16.05 4.10 -15.75
C GLU A 218 16.59 2.79 -15.15
N GLU A 219 15.70 1.85 -14.82
CA GLU A 219 15.96 0.62 -14.07
C GLU A 219 15.16 -0.56 -14.68
N PRO A 220 15.57 -1.09 -15.85
CA PRO A 220 14.81 -2.10 -16.60
C PRO A 220 14.62 -3.43 -15.84
N GLU A 221 15.60 -3.85 -15.04
CA GLU A 221 15.49 -5.04 -14.20
C GLU A 221 14.40 -4.85 -13.12
N TYR A 222 14.32 -3.65 -12.54
CA TYR A 222 13.30 -3.33 -11.55
C TYR A 222 11.90 -3.37 -12.16
N ALA A 223 11.73 -2.77 -13.33
CA ALA A 223 10.46 -2.81 -14.07
C ALA A 223 10.01 -4.26 -14.35
N ALA A 224 10.93 -5.14 -14.76
CA ALA A 224 10.63 -6.55 -14.98
C ALA A 224 10.18 -7.26 -13.70
N LYS A 225 10.85 -6.98 -12.57
CA LYS A 225 10.44 -7.50 -11.25
C LYS A 225 9.06 -6.97 -10.84
N ILE A 226 8.76 -5.68 -11.04
CA ILE A 226 7.44 -5.11 -10.77
C ILE A 226 6.36 -5.84 -11.58
N GLU A 227 6.54 -5.97 -12.90
CA GLU A 227 5.57 -6.67 -13.76
C GLU A 227 5.35 -8.12 -13.33
N TYR A 228 6.42 -8.83 -12.99
CA TYR A 228 6.34 -10.21 -12.53
C TYR A 228 5.48 -10.33 -11.26
N HIS A 229 5.79 -9.56 -10.22
CA HIS A 229 5.10 -9.65 -8.93
C HIS A 229 3.64 -9.20 -9.01
N LEU A 230 3.34 -8.16 -9.79
CA LEU A 230 1.98 -7.65 -9.93
C LEU A 230 1.03 -8.59 -10.71
N LYS A 231 1.57 -9.57 -11.44
CA LYS A 231 0.82 -10.58 -12.20
C LYS A 231 0.61 -11.91 -11.45
N LEU A 232 1.20 -12.07 -10.27
CA LEU A 232 1.01 -13.30 -9.49
C LEU A 232 -0.47 -13.50 -9.11
N PRO A 233 -1.01 -14.72 -9.21
CA PRO A 233 -2.33 -15.04 -8.68
C PRO A 233 -2.43 -14.70 -7.20
N LEU A 234 -3.57 -14.16 -6.78
CA LEU A 234 -3.81 -13.78 -5.40
C LEU A 234 -5.04 -14.50 -4.82
N LEU A 235 -4.96 -14.85 -3.54
CA LEU A 235 -6.12 -15.08 -2.66
C LEU A 235 -6.24 -13.87 -1.74
N VAL A 236 -7.36 -13.15 -1.83
CA VAL A 236 -7.55 -11.86 -1.15
C VAL A 236 -8.64 -11.98 -0.09
N PHE A 237 -8.31 -11.58 1.14
CA PHE A 237 -9.26 -11.45 2.24
C PHE A 237 -9.60 -9.97 2.47
N HIS A 238 -8.60 -9.10 2.47
CA HIS A 238 -8.76 -7.65 2.38
C HIS A 238 -7.46 -7.03 1.87
N ILE A 239 -7.39 -5.70 1.78
CA ILE A 239 -6.26 -5.00 1.16
C ILE A 239 -4.87 -5.33 1.75
N ARG A 240 -4.80 -5.57 3.04
CA ARG A 240 -3.58 -5.90 3.80
C ARG A 240 -3.55 -7.36 4.23
N ASP A 241 -4.39 -8.20 3.67
CA ASP A 241 -4.45 -9.64 3.95
C ASP A 241 -4.73 -10.36 2.64
N ALA A 242 -3.65 -10.58 1.91
CA ALA A 242 -3.65 -11.31 0.65
C ALA A 242 -2.47 -12.27 0.62
N ILE A 243 -2.61 -13.36 -0.12
CA ILE A 243 -1.54 -14.32 -0.39
C ILE A 243 -1.27 -14.31 -1.88
N ALA A 244 -0.04 -14.02 -2.28
CA ALA A 244 0.43 -14.19 -3.64
C ALA A 244 0.97 -15.60 -3.84
N PHE A 245 0.80 -16.16 -5.04
CA PHE A 245 1.23 -17.52 -5.35
C PHE A 245 2.14 -17.54 -6.57
N GLU A 246 3.27 -18.24 -6.47
CA GLU A 246 4.02 -18.68 -7.65
C GLU A 246 3.24 -19.80 -8.34
N GLY A 247 2.32 -19.45 -9.22
CA GLY A 247 1.39 -20.45 -9.73
C GLY A 247 0.50 -19.97 -10.86
N LYS A 248 -0.51 -20.79 -11.14
CA LYS A 248 -1.54 -20.50 -12.13
C LYS A 248 -2.91 -20.71 -11.53
N ILE A 249 -3.80 -19.79 -11.88
CA ILE A 249 -5.21 -19.87 -11.58
C ILE A 249 -5.98 -20.42 -12.79
N SER A 250 -6.86 -21.38 -12.54
CA SER A 250 -7.77 -21.96 -13.54
C SER A 250 -9.01 -22.51 -12.84
N LYS A 251 -10.20 -22.21 -13.37
CA LYS A 251 -11.49 -22.76 -12.91
C LYS A 251 -11.71 -22.66 -11.37
N GLY A 252 -11.38 -21.51 -10.77
CA GLY A 252 -11.57 -21.29 -9.32
C GLY A 252 -10.53 -21.98 -8.41
N GLU A 253 -9.43 -22.44 -8.99
CA GLU A 253 -8.34 -23.12 -8.30
C GLU A 253 -7.00 -22.46 -8.63
N ILE A 254 -6.11 -22.36 -7.66
CA ILE A 254 -4.69 -22.01 -7.83
C ILE A 254 -3.87 -23.27 -7.62
N ARG A 255 -2.96 -23.56 -8.55
CA ARG A 255 -1.86 -24.53 -8.35
C ARG A 255 -0.55 -23.78 -8.29
N TYR A 256 0.27 -24.05 -7.28
CA TYR A 256 1.43 -23.23 -6.96
C TYR A 256 2.63 -24.03 -6.46
N SER A 257 3.83 -23.52 -6.69
CA SER A 257 5.10 -24.01 -6.12
C SER A 257 5.41 -23.36 -4.78
N ASP A 258 5.06 -22.08 -4.64
CA ASP A 258 5.33 -21.28 -3.46
C ASP A 258 4.22 -20.26 -3.21
N SER A 259 4.17 -19.70 -2.00
CA SER A 259 3.20 -18.70 -1.57
C SER A 259 3.85 -17.63 -0.71
N TYR A 260 3.35 -16.39 -0.79
CA TYR A 260 3.88 -15.23 -0.08
C TYR A 260 2.77 -14.43 0.56
N PHE A 261 2.95 -14.09 1.84
CA PHE A 261 1.98 -13.28 2.55
C PHE A 261 2.21 -11.79 2.28
N LEU A 262 1.21 -11.12 1.71
CA LEU A 262 1.20 -9.69 1.44
C LEU A 262 0.53 -8.94 2.60
N SER A 263 1.14 -9.01 3.78
CA SER A 263 0.68 -8.31 4.98
C SER A 263 1.84 -7.91 5.88
N PHE A 264 1.61 -6.92 6.73
CA PHE A 264 2.49 -6.68 7.86
C PHE A 264 2.40 -7.85 8.85
N PRO A 265 3.55 -8.28 9.42
CA PRO A 265 3.55 -9.25 10.50
C PRO A 265 2.60 -8.77 11.61
N ASN A 266 1.70 -9.64 12.06
CA ASN A 266 0.74 -9.42 13.16
C ASN A 266 -0.59 -8.70 12.83
N ILE A 267 -0.86 -8.32 11.57
CA ILE A 267 -2.17 -7.75 11.20
C ILE A 267 -3.11 -8.82 10.62
N GLY A 268 -2.56 -9.80 9.91
CA GLY A 268 -3.32 -10.88 9.29
C GLY A 268 -3.96 -11.85 10.29
N LYS A 269 -5.26 -12.13 10.11
CA LYS A 269 -5.95 -13.25 10.78
C LYS A 269 -5.84 -14.53 9.97
N THR A 270 -5.47 -14.43 8.70
CA THR A 270 -5.34 -15.57 7.80
C THR A 270 -4.27 -16.54 8.30
N PRO A 271 -4.57 -17.85 8.40
CA PRO A 271 -3.62 -18.86 8.86
C PRO A 271 -2.59 -19.19 7.77
N TYR A 272 -1.72 -18.23 7.42
CA TYR A 272 -0.74 -18.30 6.33
C TYR A 272 0.09 -19.59 6.32
N LYS A 273 0.49 -20.09 7.50
CA LYS A 273 1.26 -21.33 7.66
C LYS A 273 0.61 -22.54 6.96
N LYS A 274 -0.73 -22.60 6.91
CA LYS A 274 -1.46 -23.69 6.24
C LYS A 274 -1.24 -23.70 4.72
N PHE A 275 -1.00 -22.55 4.12
CA PHE A 275 -0.76 -22.44 2.68
C PHE A 275 0.64 -22.92 2.28
N LEU A 276 1.62 -22.83 3.20
CA LEU A 276 2.98 -23.34 3.00
C LEU A 276 3.03 -24.88 2.92
N GLU A 277 2.05 -25.57 3.50
CA GLU A 277 1.99 -27.04 3.51
C GLU A 277 1.43 -27.61 2.20
N GLY A 278 0.58 -26.83 1.52
CA GLY A 278 -0.11 -27.20 0.29
C GLY A 278 0.64 -26.83 -0.99
N ASN A 279 0.06 -27.21 -2.13
CA ASN A 279 0.47 -26.76 -3.47
C ASN A 279 -0.75 -26.49 -4.38
N ARG A 280 -1.95 -26.50 -3.80
CA ARG A 280 -3.21 -26.26 -4.50
C ARG A 280 -4.25 -25.67 -3.56
N VAL A 281 -4.90 -24.58 -3.99
CA VAL A 281 -5.99 -23.91 -3.27
C VAL A 281 -7.22 -23.89 -4.16
N ARG A 282 -8.38 -24.29 -3.62
CA ARG A 282 -9.69 -24.16 -4.26
C ARG A 282 -10.59 -23.30 -3.39
N VAL A 283 -11.26 -22.32 -4.00
CA VAL A 283 -12.21 -21.45 -3.31
C VAL A 283 -13.62 -21.84 -3.73
N THR A 284 -14.47 -22.13 -2.75
CA THR A 284 -15.92 -22.33 -2.93
C THR A 284 -16.67 -21.12 -2.35
N LYS A 285 -18.01 -21.16 -2.39
CA LYS A 285 -18.85 -20.12 -1.79
C LYS A 285 -18.61 -19.98 -0.29
N ASP A 286 -18.42 -21.11 0.38
CA ASP A 286 -18.40 -21.27 1.83
C ASP A 286 -17.00 -21.57 2.38
N LYS A 287 -16.06 -22.06 1.56
CA LYS A 287 -14.78 -22.59 2.05
C LYS A 287 -13.58 -22.23 1.18
N ILE A 288 -12.42 -22.26 1.81
CA ILE A 288 -11.11 -22.27 1.16
C ILE A 288 -10.46 -23.61 1.50
N LEU A 289 -10.21 -24.41 0.47
CA LEU A 289 -9.69 -25.76 0.58
C LEU A 289 -8.23 -25.77 0.15
N ILE A 290 -7.34 -26.29 0.99
CA ILE A 290 -5.90 -26.36 0.73
C ILE A 290 -5.52 -27.82 0.61
N PHE A 291 -4.86 -28.17 -0.50
CA PHE A 291 -4.47 -29.52 -0.83
C PHE A 291 -2.96 -29.65 -0.98
N LYS A 292 -2.45 -30.86 -0.71
CA LYS A 292 -1.16 -31.34 -1.20
C LYS A 292 -1.43 -32.42 -2.23
N ASN A 293 -1.17 -32.09 -3.49
CA ASN A 293 -1.59 -32.88 -4.64
C ASN A 293 -3.12 -33.06 -4.63
N GLU A 294 -3.60 -34.30 -4.49
CA GLU A 294 -5.03 -34.60 -4.43
C GLU A 294 -5.57 -34.75 -2.99
N THR A 295 -4.70 -34.74 -1.99
CA THR A 295 -5.08 -34.90 -0.58
C THR A 295 -5.47 -33.55 0.02
N LEU A 296 -6.68 -33.46 0.57
CA LEU A 296 -7.13 -32.29 1.33
C LEU A 296 -6.35 -32.23 2.66
N LEU A 297 -5.63 -31.12 2.89
CA LEU A 297 -4.91 -30.88 4.14
C LEU A 297 -5.72 -30.01 5.10
N HIS A 298 -6.28 -28.90 4.57
CA HIS A 298 -6.98 -27.91 5.39
C HIS A 298 -8.27 -27.45 4.73
N SER A 299 -9.26 -27.15 5.56
CA SER A 299 -10.50 -26.46 5.18
C SER A 299 -10.66 -25.23 6.07
N LEU A 300 -10.88 -24.07 5.46
CA LEU A 300 -11.17 -22.82 6.16
C LEU A 300 -12.58 -22.38 5.80
N GLU A 301 -13.43 -22.15 6.80
CA GLU A 301 -14.77 -21.59 6.60
C GLU A 301 -14.69 -20.09 6.31
N LYS A 302 -15.50 -19.61 5.36
CA LYS A 302 -15.69 -18.19 5.07
C LYS A 302 -16.77 -17.62 5.98
N SER A 303 -16.47 -16.54 6.69
CA SER A 303 -17.48 -15.87 7.52
C SER A 303 -18.35 -14.90 6.71
N ARG A 304 -17.82 -14.42 5.59
CA ARG A 304 -18.47 -13.48 4.66
C ARG A 304 -18.13 -13.84 3.21
N GLU A 305 -18.90 -13.31 2.27
CA GLU A 305 -18.70 -13.56 0.84
C GLU A 305 -17.34 -13.03 0.34
N ASP A 306 -16.90 -11.90 0.89
CA ASP A 306 -15.64 -11.21 0.57
C ASP A 306 -14.41 -11.83 1.26
N ASP A 307 -14.58 -12.85 2.11
CA ASP A 307 -13.47 -13.53 2.76
C ASP A 307 -12.82 -14.53 1.78
N GLY A 308 -11.68 -14.17 1.20
CA GLY A 308 -10.92 -15.08 0.35
C GLY A 308 -11.55 -15.27 -1.02
N PHE A 309 -11.29 -14.33 -1.92
CA PHE A 309 -11.62 -14.44 -3.35
C PHE A 309 -10.34 -14.47 -4.18
N LEU A 310 -10.42 -15.10 -5.36
CA LEU A 310 -9.26 -15.26 -6.23
C LEU A 310 -9.18 -14.10 -7.23
N LEU A 311 -7.98 -13.55 -7.39
CA LEU A 311 -7.67 -12.55 -8.42
C LEU A 311 -6.56 -13.04 -9.34
N LYS A 312 -6.75 -12.77 -10.63
CA LYS A 312 -5.75 -12.92 -11.68
C LYS A 312 -5.62 -11.58 -12.38
N PHE A 313 -4.42 -11.02 -12.37
CA PHE A 313 -4.11 -9.83 -13.15
C PHE A 313 -3.45 -10.21 -14.47
N SER A 314 -3.86 -9.58 -15.57
CA SER A 314 -3.27 -9.71 -16.91
C SER A 314 -2.35 -8.55 -17.25
#